data_AF-A0AAD9H9G0-F1
#
_entry.id   AF-A0AAD9H9G0-F1
#
_cell.length_a   1.000
_cell.length_b   1.000
_cell.length_c   1.000
_cell.angle_alpha   90.00
_cell.angle_beta   90.00
_cell.angle_gamma   90.00
#
_symmetry.space_group_name_H-M   'P 1'
#
loop_
_entity.id
_entity.type
_entity.pdbx_description
1 polymer ?
#
loop_
_entity_poly.entity_id
_entity_poly.type
_entity_poly.pdbx_seq_one_letter_code
_entity_poly.pdbx_strand_id
1 'polypeptide(L)'
;MDTRDRSSLQPPDVAVDCVLSATHEASCAVRRLLDCPCHAKPQRQLLQAVICAEIITSYQRIINTYDRDRNRRSTVDLGRGNNTLPDQAQHPKNNSLLNRAPIFIGNYKIEDRIETILIGQVLRKRLQALEELMGEVFLFVGQTEEMKGVKNGIESFLGVQLSTFKYGLAILQRDEGGIGVGAPIKEAGT
;
A
#
# COMPACT_ATOMS: atom_id res chain seq x y z
N MET A 1 28.90 -10.05 -35.25
CA MET A 1 28.37 -8.79 -34.70
C MET A 1 26.87 -8.98 -34.61
N ASP A 2 26.37 -9.36 -33.44
CA ASP A 2 24.93 -9.54 -33.21
C ASP A 2 24.47 -8.54 -32.15
N THR A 3 23.67 -7.59 -32.62
CA THR A 3 22.95 -6.60 -31.84
C THR A 3 21.91 -7.30 -30.97
N ARG A 4 22.17 -7.41 -29.67
CA ARG A 4 21.16 -7.80 -28.68
C ARG A 4 20.09 -6.72 -28.58
N ASP A 5 18.92 -7.09 -29.09
CA ASP A 5 17.68 -6.35 -29.00
C ASP A 5 17.35 -6.04 -27.53
N ARG A 6 17.19 -4.74 -27.24
CA ARG A 6 17.07 -4.18 -25.89
C ARG A 6 15.60 -3.84 -25.59
N SER A 7 14.68 -4.67 -26.08
CA SER A 7 13.26 -4.35 -26.22
C SER A 7 12.37 -5.35 -25.50
N SER A 8 12.40 -5.40 -24.16
CA SER A 8 11.27 -5.87 -23.31
C SER A 8 11.66 -5.90 -21.82
N LEU A 9 11.98 -4.75 -21.21
CA LEU A 9 11.96 -4.62 -19.75
C LEU A 9 10.62 -3.99 -19.33
N GLN A 10 9.52 -4.62 -19.72
CA GLN A 10 8.25 -4.36 -19.06
C GLN A 10 8.32 -5.15 -17.75
N PRO A 11 8.25 -4.49 -16.57
CA PRO A 11 8.29 -5.21 -15.31
C PRO A 11 7.15 -6.24 -15.31
N PRO A 12 7.40 -7.49 -14.87
CA PRO A 12 6.35 -8.50 -14.81
C PRO A 12 5.19 -7.95 -14.00
N ASP A 13 3.96 -8.22 -14.45
CA ASP A 13 2.74 -7.77 -13.79
C ASP A 13 2.63 -8.51 -12.44
N VAL A 14 3.20 -7.91 -11.39
CA VAL A 14 3.33 -8.56 -10.08
C VAL A 14 1.98 -8.61 -9.41
N ALA A 15 1.56 -9.79 -9.00
CA ALA A 15 0.29 -9.98 -8.32
C ALA A 15 0.29 -9.37 -6.91
N VAL A 16 -0.87 -8.84 -6.48
CA VAL A 16 -1.04 -8.19 -5.17
C VAL A 16 -0.67 -9.12 -4.01
N ASP A 17 -1.04 -10.39 -4.09
CA ASP A 17 -0.75 -11.43 -3.09
C ASP A 17 0.76 -11.70 -2.98
N CYS A 18 1.47 -11.76 -4.10
CA CYS A 18 2.93 -11.86 -4.11
C CYS A 18 3.59 -10.68 -3.39
N VAL A 19 3.12 -9.46 -3.65
CA VAL A 19 3.64 -8.25 -2.97
C VAL A 19 3.32 -8.28 -1.49
N LEU A 20 2.09 -8.64 -1.09
CA LEU A 20 1.72 -8.77 0.32
C LEU A 20 2.61 -9.79 1.05
N SER A 21 2.87 -10.94 0.44
CA SER A 21 3.71 -11.99 1.03
C SER A 21 5.16 -11.54 1.16
N ALA A 22 5.76 -11.05 0.06
CA ALA A 22 7.15 -10.58 0.07
C ALA A 22 7.36 -9.43 1.06
N THR A 23 6.39 -8.51 1.15
CA THR A 23 6.44 -7.39 2.09
C THR A 23 6.35 -7.87 3.54
N HIS A 24 5.53 -8.89 3.81
CA HIS A 24 5.46 -9.50 5.12
C HIS A 24 6.78 -10.19 5.51
N GLU A 25 7.38 -10.95 4.59
CA GLU A 25 8.68 -11.60 4.80
C GLU A 25 9.79 -10.57 5.06
N ALA A 26 9.81 -9.48 4.29
CA ALA A 26 10.74 -8.37 4.51
C ALA A 26 10.56 -7.75 5.91
N SER A 27 9.32 -7.56 6.37
CA SER A 27 9.04 -7.06 7.72
C SER A 27 9.58 -8.01 8.80
N CYS A 28 9.42 -9.32 8.60
CA CYS A 28 9.99 -10.35 9.49
C CYS A 28 11.52 -10.34 9.47
N ALA A 29 12.14 -10.11 8.31
CA ALA A 29 13.59 -10.00 8.19
C ALA A 29 14.12 -8.77 8.94
N VAL A 30 13.43 -7.62 8.87
CA VAL A 30 13.83 -6.41 9.63
C VAL A 30 13.78 -6.67 11.13
N ARG A 31 12.75 -7.35 11.65
CA ARG A 31 12.70 -7.77 13.07
C ARG A 31 13.92 -8.61 13.47
N ARG A 32 14.23 -9.64 12.68
CA ARG A 32 15.42 -10.47 12.92
C ARG A 32 16.73 -9.68 12.85
N LEU A 33 16.79 -8.64 12.02
CA LEU A 33 17.95 -7.75 11.95
C LEU A 33 18.08 -6.89 13.22
N LEU A 34 16.97 -6.46 13.82
CA LEU A 34 16.96 -5.74 15.10
C LEU A 34 17.39 -6.65 16.27
N ASP A 35 17.02 -7.93 16.22
CA ASP A 35 17.48 -8.93 17.20
C ASP A 35 19.00 -9.17 17.15
N CYS A 36 19.69 -8.79 16.06
CA CYS A 36 21.14 -8.91 16.01
C CYS A 36 21.81 -7.85 16.90
N PRO A 37 22.79 -8.20 17.75
CA PRO A 37 23.56 -7.22 18.54
C PRO A 37 24.34 -6.22 17.67
N CYS A 38 24.48 -6.51 16.39
CA CYS A 38 25.18 -5.70 15.41
C CYS A 38 24.34 -4.59 14.78
N HIS A 39 23.03 -4.50 15.07
CA HIS A 39 22.09 -3.57 14.43
C HIS A 39 22.41 -2.09 14.68
N ALA A 40 23.11 -1.78 15.77
CA ALA A 40 23.50 -0.41 16.13
C ALA A 40 24.49 0.24 15.13
N LYS A 41 25.05 -0.52 14.17
CA LYS A 41 25.93 0.02 13.14
C LYS A 41 25.15 0.95 12.18
N PRO A 42 25.65 2.16 11.87
CA PRO A 42 24.96 3.13 11.00
C PRO A 42 24.53 2.55 9.64
N GLN A 43 25.38 1.72 9.03
CA GLN A 43 25.09 1.09 7.73
C GLN A 43 23.89 0.14 7.82
N ARG A 44 23.72 -0.56 8.95
CA ARG A 44 22.59 -1.45 9.19
C ARG A 44 21.31 -0.68 9.47
N GLN A 45 21.40 0.42 10.22
CA GLN A 45 20.26 1.31 10.47
C GLN A 45 19.74 1.93 9.17
N LEU A 46 20.64 2.37 8.28
CA LEU A 46 20.26 2.86 6.95
C LEU A 46 19.62 1.75 6.11
N LEU A 47 20.18 0.54 6.11
CA LEU A 47 19.59 -0.60 5.39
C LEU A 47 18.18 -0.93 5.91
N GLN A 48 17.98 -0.94 7.23
CA GLN A 48 16.66 -1.13 7.83
C GLN A 48 15.68 -0.05 7.40
N ALA A 49 16.09 1.22 7.42
CA ALA A 49 15.26 2.33 6.95
C ALA A 49 14.86 2.17 5.48
N VAL A 50 15.78 1.75 4.61
CA VAL A 50 15.50 1.49 3.19
C VAL A 50 14.49 0.35 3.03
N ILE A 51 14.66 -0.75 3.77
CA ILE A 51 13.70 -1.88 3.72
C ILE A 51 12.32 -1.43 4.20
N CYS A 52 12.24 -0.68 5.31
CA CYS A 52 10.98 -0.11 5.80
C CYS A 52 10.32 0.81 4.77
N ALA A 53 11.10 1.64 4.07
CA ALA A 53 10.57 2.52 3.03
C ALA A 53 10.03 1.74 1.81
N GLU A 54 10.71 0.67 1.38
CA GLU A 54 10.20 -0.17 0.29
C GLU A 54 8.95 -0.96 0.70
N ILE A 55 8.87 -1.38 1.97
CA ILE A 55 7.65 -1.98 2.56
C ILE A 55 6.48 -0.99 2.45
N ILE A 56 6.68 0.26 2.89
CA ILE A 56 5.64 1.30 2.82
C ILE A 56 5.23 1.57 1.38
N THR A 57 6.22 1.72 0.49
CA THR A 57 5.99 1.96 -0.94
C THR A 57 5.21 0.81 -1.58
N SER A 58 5.51 -0.43 -1.21
CA SER A 58 4.80 -1.62 -1.70
C SER A 58 3.33 -1.63 -1.25
N TYR A 59 3.05 -1.29 0.02
CA TYR A 59 1.67 -1.13 0.48
C TYR A 59 0.94 0.03 -0.22
N GLN A 60 1.61 1.15 -0.50
CA GLN A 60 1.01 2.23 -1.29
C GLN A 60 0.66 1.79 -2.73
N ARG A 61 1.49 0.95 -3.38
CA ARG A 61 1.17 0.39 -4.70
C ARG A 61 -0.10 -0.47 -4.66
N ILE A 62 -0.29 -1.25 -3.59
CA ILE A 62 -1.54 -2.01 -3.38
C ILE A 62 -2.72 -1.05 -3.24
N ILE A 63 -2.61 -0.02 -2.41
CA ILE A 63 -3.68 0.98 -2.24
C ILE A 63 -4.08 1.60 -3.59
N ASN A 64 -3.09 2.06 -4.35
CA ASN A 64 -3.33 2.70 -5.65
C ASN A 64 -4.00 1.73 -6.65
N THR A 65 -3.69 0.43 -6.56
CA THR A 65 -4.31 -0.60 -7.39
C THR A 65 -5.80 -0.72 -7.08
N TYR A 66 -6.19 -0.81 -5.80
CA TYR A 66 -7.58 -0.92 -5.38
C TYR A 66 -8.38 0.38 -5.58
N ASP A 67 -7.78 1.55 -5.35
CA ASP A 67 -8.43 2.84 -5.57
C ASP A 67 -8.74 3.09 -7.07
N ARG A 68 -7.81 2.75 -7.96
CA ARG A 68 -8.02 2.84 -9.40
C ARG A 68 -9.14 1.91 -9.87
N ASP A 69 -9.14 0.66 -9.41
CA ASP A 69 -10.16 -0.32 -9.77
C ASP A 69 -11.56 0.10 -9.32
N ARG A 70 -11.66 0.81 -8.19
CA ARG A 70 -12.88 1.45 -7.72
C ARG A 70 -13.32 2.56 -8.67
N ASN A 71 -12.42 3.51 -8.97
CA ASN A 71 -12.73 4.69 -9.80
C ASN A 71 -13.09 4.33 -11.26
N ARG A 72 -12.45 3.29 -11.82
CA ARG A 72 -12.73 2.79 -13.16
C ARG A 72 -14.17 2.27 -13.32
N ARG A 73 -14.79 1.81 -12.23
CA ARG A 73 -16.15 1.24 -12.26
C ARG A 73 -17.23 2.28 -12.05
N SER A 74 -16.99 3.27 -11.20
CA SER A 74 -17.90 4.40 -11.01
C SER A 74 -18.13 5.21 -12.29
N THR A 75 -17.22 5.14 -13.26
CA THR A 75 -17.33 5.82 -14.56
C THR A 75 -18.14 5.06 -15.62
N VAL A 76 -18.48 3.78 -15.38
CA VAL A 76 -19.17 2.94 -16.39
C VAL A 76 -20.70 2.97 -16.27
N ASP A 77 -21.25 3.64 -15.26
CA ASP A 77 -22.72 3.69 -15.00
C ASP A 77 -23.39 4.98 -15.50
N LEU A 78 -22.66 5.85 -16.20
CA LEU A 78 -23.24 6.99 -16.93
C LEU A 78 -23.16 6.69 -18.43
N GLY A 79 -24.09 5.87 -18.92
CA GLY A 79 -24.37 5.84 -20.34
C GLY A 79 -24.77 7.22 -20.80
N ARG A 80 -23.95 7.87 -21.66
CA ARG A 80 -24.34 8.71 -22.81
C ARG A 80 -23.23 9.68 -23.22
N GLY A 81 -22.80 9.55 -24.48
CA GLY A 81 -22.33 10.68 -25.28
C GLY A 81 -20.83 10.80 -25.42
N ASN A 82 -20.36 10.53 -26.64
CA ASN A 82 -19.08 10.94 -27.18
C ASN A 82 -18.63 12.31 -26.65
N ASN A 83 -17.37 12.41 -26.23
CA ASN A 83 -16.42 13.45 -26.65
C ASN A 83 -15.03 13.05 -26.17
N THR A 84 -14.21 12.60 -27.14
CA THR A 84 -12.75 12.58 -27.06
C THR A 84 -12.21 13.91 -26.55
N LEU A 85 -11.58 13.90 -25.38
CA LEU A 85 -10.59 14.90 -25.01
C LEU A 85 -9.40 14.19 -24.35
N PRO A 86 -8.17 14.36 -24.86
CA PRO A 86 -7.00 13.74 -24.27
C PRO A 86 -6.62 14.53 -23.03
N ASP A 87 -6.79 13.93 -21.85
CA ASP A 87 -6.35 14.51 -20.59
C ASP A 87 -4.81 14.50 -20.54
N GLN A 88 -4.21 15.56 -21.08
CA GLN A 88 -2.82 15.95 -20.89
C GLN A 88 -2.63 16.41 -19.43
N ALA A 89 -2.56 15.44 -18.52
CA ALA A 89 -1.94 15.59 -17.21
C ALA A 89 -1.29 14.27 -16.76
N GLN A 90 -0.69 13.54 -17.69
CA GLN A 90 0.20 12.41 -17.37
C GLN A 90 1.53 12.94 -16.85
N HIS A 91 1.52 13.37 -15.59
CA HIS A 91 2.72 13.31 -14.77
C HIS A 91 3.27 11.88 -14.87
N PRO A 92 4.57 11.65 -15.16
CA PRO A 92 5.13 10.31 -15.26
C PRO A 92 5.24 9.75 -13.85
N LYS A 93 4.12 9.25 -13.31
CA LYS A 93 4.10 8.51 -12.06
C LYS A 93 4.45 7.08 -12.42
N ASN A 94 5.64 6.64 -11.99
CA ASN A 94 6.09 5.26 -11.97
C ASN A 94 5.20 4.39 -11.04
N ASN A 95 3.90 4.43 -11.25
CA ASN A 95 2.92 3.61 -10.55
C ASN A 95 2.84 2.30 -11.32
N SER A 96 3.83 1.42 -11.15
CA SER A 96 3.69 0.03 -11.57
C SER A 96 2.48 -0.52 -10.81
N LEU A 97 1.37 -0.63 -11.52
CA LEU A 97 0.14 -1.16 -10.97
C LEU A 97 0.30 -2.66 -10.82
N LEU A 98 -0.27 -3.19 -9.74
CA LEU A 98 -0.18 -4.61 -9.45
C LEU A 98 -1.34 -5.33 -10.13
N ASN A 99 -1.13 -6.60 -10.46
CA ASN A 99 -2.20 -7.44 -10.95
C ASN A 99 -3.09 -7.87 -9.79
N ARG A 100 -4.36 -7.50 -9.83
CA ARG A 100 -5.34 -7.88 -8.83
C ARG A 100 -6.04 -9.17 -9.25
N ALA A 101 -5.77 -10.26 -8.54
CA ALA A 101 -6.50 -11.50 -8.69
C ALA A 101 -7.79 -11.48 -7.84
N PRO A 102 -8.96 -11.85 -8.39
CA PRO A 102 -10.18 -11.97 -7.61
C PRO A 102 -10.02 -12.99 -6.48
N ILE A 103 -10.58 -12.69 -5.31
CA ILE A 103 -10.56 -13.63 -4.18
C ILE A 103 -11.75 -14.58 -4.30
N PHE A 104 -11.50 -15.89 -4.13
CA PHE A 104 -12.52 -16.94 -4.14
C PHE A 104 -12.57 -17.66 -2.79
N ILE A 105 -13.79 -18.00 -2.35
CA ILE A 105 -14.05 -18.93 -1.25
C ILE A 105 -14.80 -20.12 -1.84
N GLY A 106 -14.10 -21.25 -2.00
CA GLY A 106 -14.60 -22.37 -2.82
C GLY A 106 -14.85 -21.90 -4.25
N ASN A 107 -16.09 -22.03 -4.73
CA ASN A 107 -16.50 -21.60 -6.07
C ASN A 107 -17.12 -20.18 -6.09
N TYR A 108 -17.16 -19.50 -4.95
CA TYR A 108 -17.78 -18.18 -4.83
C TYR A 108 -16.74 -17.08 -4.91
N LYS A 109 -16.85 -16.22 -5.93
CA LYS A 109 -16.06 -14.99 -6.03
C LYS A 109 -16.56 -13.98 -4.99
N ILE A 110 -15.64 -13.43 -4.20
CA ILE A 110 -15.94 -12.34 -3.26
C ILE A 110 -16.27 -11.06 -4.05
N GLU A 111 -17.30 -10.35 -3.61
CA GLU A 111 -17.65 -9.04 -4.17
C GLU A 111 -16.48 -8.06 -3.99
N ASP A 112 -16.21 -7.25 -5.01
CA ASP A 112 -15.07 -6.33 -5.01
C ASP A 112 -15.07 -5.33 -3.84
N ARG A 113 -16.26 -4.92 -3.34
CA ARG A 113 -16.38 -4.08 -2.14
C ARG A 113 -15.89 -4.83 -0.90
N ILE A 114 -16.32 -6.06 -0.71
CA ILE A 114 -15.89 -6.93 0.40
C ILE A 114 -14.39 -7.21 0.28
N GLU A 115 -13.90 -7.48 -0.92
CA GLU A 115 -12.47 -7.67 -1.18
C GLU A 115 -11.64 -6.44 -0.77
N THR A 116 -12.10 -5.24 -1.15
CA THR A 116 -11.44 -3.97 -0.79
C THR A 116 -11.43 -3.76 0.72
N ILE A 117 -12.51 -4.10 1.42
CA ILE A 117 -12.58 -4.04 2.89
C ILE A 117 -11.57 -5.01 3.50
N LEU A 118 -11.52 -6.27 3.04
CA LEU A 118 -10.57 -7.27 3.52
C LEU A 118 -9.12 -6.81 3.34
N ILE A 119 -8.79 -6.29 2.16
CA ILE A 119 -7.46 -5.76 1.86
C ILE A 119 -7.15 -4.54 2.72
N GLY A 120 -8.10 -3.62 2.90
CA GLY A 120 -7.97 -2.49 3.81
C GLY A 120 -7.68 -2.94 5.25
N GLN A 121 -8.34 -3.98 5.74
CA GLN A 121 -8.09 -4.54 7.07
C GLN A 121 -6.71 -5.18 7.18
N VAL A 122 -6.28 -5.95 6.18
CA VAL A 122 -4.93 -6.52 6.12
C VAL A 122 -3.89 -5.39 6.17
N LEU A 123 -4.02 -4.38 5.31
CA LEU A 123 -3.11 -3.23 5.26
C LEU A 123 -3.09 -2.45 6.58
N ARG A 124 -4.24 -2.27 7.24
CA ARG A 124 -4.32 -1.64 8.57
C ARG A 124 -3.52 -2.42 9.61
N LYS A 125 -3.65 -3.75 9.63
CA LYS A 125 -2.88 -4.59 10.56
C LYS A 125 -1.38 -4.58 10.26
N ARG A 126 -1.02 -4.54 8.97
CA ARG A 126 0.39 -4.41 8.56
C ARG A 126 0.98 -3.04 8.90
N LEU A 127 0.20 -1.97 8.76
CA LEU A 127 0.56 -0.62 9.18
C LEU A 127 0.90 -0.59 10.67
N GLN A 128 0.00 -1.11 11.52
CA GLN A 128 0.21 -1.17 12.97
C GLN A 128 1.51 -1.91 13.32
N ALA A 129 1.72 -3.08 12.70
CA ALA A 129 2.94 -3.86 12.91
C ALA A 129 4.23 -3.13 12.46
N LEU A 130 4.12 -2.27 11.45
CA LEU A 130 5.25 -1.46 10.95
C LEU A 130 5.51 -0.25 11.85
N GLU A 131 4.47 0.36 12.43
CA GLU A 131 4.61 1.43 13.41
C GLU A 131 5.34 0.95 14.67
N GLU A 132 4.97 -0.23 15.17
CA GLU A 132 5.66 -0.89 16.28
C GLU A 132 7.14 -1.14 15.93
N LEU A 133 7.40 -1.69 14.74
CA LEU A 133 8.75 -1.96 14.24
C LEU A 133 9.60 -0.68 14.11
N MET A 134 9.02 0.40 13.61
CA MET A 134 9.73 1.68 13.49
C MET A 134 9.98 2.31 14.86
N GLY A 135 9.05 2.16 15.81
CA GLY A 135 9.27 2.53 17.20
C GLY A 135 10.52 1.85 17.77
N GLU A 136 10.67 0.55 17.53
CA GLU A 136 11.88 -0.20 17.90
C GLU A 136 13.12 0.36 17.19
N VAL A 137 13.10 0.55 15.87
CA VAL A 137 14.22 1.14 15.12
C VAL A 137 14.64 2.49 15.71
N PHE A 138 13.70 3.38 16.02
CA PHE A 138 13.98 4.72 16.55
C PHE A 138 14.52 4.73 17.99
N LEU A 139 14.23 3.70 18.79
CA LEU A 139 14.84 3.54 20.11
C LEU A 139 16.36 3.26 20.01
N PHE A 140 16.81 2.62 18.94
CA PHE A 140 18.21 2.23 18.77
C PHE A 140 19.02 3.21 17.89
N VAL A 141 18.37 3.94 16.99
CA VAL A 141 19.03 4.95 16.16
C VAL A 141 19.36 6.18 17.00
N GLY A 142 20.64 6.60 17.00
CA GLY A 142 21.07 7.87 17.57
C GLY A 142 21.40 7.88 19.07
N GLN A 143 21.88 6.78 19.65
CA GLN A 143 22.36 6.78 21.05
C GLN A 143 23.64 7.62 21.26
N THR A 144 24.32 8.04 20.19
CA THR A 144 25.47 8.95 20.23
C THR A 144 25.13 10.29 19.56
N GLU A 145 25.65 11.40 20.09
CA GLU A 145 25.36 12.76 19.58
C GLU A 145 25.72 12.94 18.09
N GLU A 146 26.74 12.23 17.59
CA GLU A 146 27.11 12.24 16.16
C GLU A 146 26.05 11.61 15.24
N MET A 147 25.19 10.74 15.77
CA MET A 147 24.15 10.03 15.01
C MET A 147 22.76 10.68 15.11
N LYS A 148 22.62 11.76 15.87
CA LYS A 148 21.34 12.47 16.08
C LYS A 148 20.78 13.07 14.80
N GLY A 149 21.64 13.60 13.93
CA GLY A 149 21.24 14.11 12.62
C GLY A 149 20.70 13.00 11.70
N VAL A 150 21.35 11.83 11.70
CA VAL A 150 20.92 10.65 10.94
C VAL A 150 19.59 10.12 11.46
N LYS A 151 19.42 10.07 12.80
CA LYS A 151 18.16 9.72 13.46
C LYS A 151 17.01 10.59 12.97
N ASN A 152 17.15 11.92 13.10
CA ASN A 152 16.10 12.87 12.74
C ASN A 152 15.76 12.77 11.24
N GLY A 153 16.76 12.54 10.38
CA GLY A 153 16.57 12.33 8.96
C GLY A 153 15.74 11.08 8.65
N ILE A 154 16.08 9.94 9.26
CA ILE A 154 15.35 8.67 9.08
C ILE A 154 13.93 8.77 9.65
N GLU A 155 13.76 9.35 10.83
CA GLU A 155 12.45 9.57 11.46
C GLU A 155 11.53 10.44 10.59
N SER A 156 12.05 11.57 10.09
CA SER A 156 11.29 12.46 9.20
C SER A 156 10.92 11.75 7.90
N PHE A 157 11.89 11.09 7.26
CA PHE A 157 11.67 10.38 5.99
C PHE A 157 10.61 9.28 6.13
N LEU A 158 10.75 8.39 7.11
CA LEU A 158 9.78 7.31 7.33
C LEU A 158 8.43 7.85 7.84
N GLY A 159 8.43 8.91 8.64
CA GLY A 159 7.22 9.57 9.11
C GLY A 159 6.37 10.15 7.97
N VAL A 160 7.00 10.77 6.98
CA VAL A 160 6.32 11.24 5.76
C VAL A 160 5.72 10.07 4.99
N GLN A 161 6.50 9.01 4.73
CA GLN A 161 6.05 7.82 4.02
C GLN A 161 4.85 7.16 4.70
N LEU A 162 4.92 7.03 6.03
CA LEU A 162 3.86 6.47 6.85
C LEU A 162 2.58 7.31 6.79
N SER A 163 2.71 8.64 6.83
CA SER A 163 1.57 9.56 6.75
C SER A 163 0.86 9.44 5.40
N THR A 164 1.61 9.31 4.31
CA THR A 164 1.05 9.04 2.98
C THR A 164 0.33 7.70 2.93
N PHE A 165 0.88 6.65 3.53
CA PHE A 165 0.23 5.34 3.60
C PHE A 165 -1.07 5.37 4.42
N LYS A 166 -1.06 6.04 5.59
CA LYS A 166 -2.25 6.27 6.42
C LYS A 166 -3.35 6.99 5.67
N TYR A 167 -2.99 8.05 4.94
CA TYR A 167 -3.93 8.82 4.14
C TYR A 167 -4.58 7.97 3.05
N GLY A 168 -3.77 7.23 2.27
CA GLY A 168 -4.30 6.32 1.24
C GLY A 168 -5.20 5.24 1.83
N LEU A 169 -4.84 4.69 3.00
CA LEU A 169 -5.63 3.66 3.65
C LEU A 169 -6.98 4.19 4.14
N ALA A 170 -7.00 5.41 4.67
CA ALA A 170 -8.24 6.07 5.09
C ALA A 170 -9.19 6.32 3.90
N ILE A 171 -8.66 6.61 2.71
CA ILE A 171 -9.47 6.76 1.49
C ILE A 171 -10.16 5.44 1.12
N LEU A 172 -9.42 4.33 1.17
CA LEU A 172 -9.99 3.01 0.89
C LEU A 172 -11.09 2.62 1.89
N GLN A 173 -10.97 3.06 3.15
CA GLN A 173 -11.86 2.66 4.25
C GLN A 173 -13.07 3.58 4.46
N ARG A 174 -13.15 4.75 3.80
CA ARG A 174 -14.24 5.73 3.98
C ARG A 174 -15.66 5.21 3.65
N ASP A 175 -15.79 4.10 2.93
CA ASP A 175 -17.09 3.54 2.50
C ASP A 175 -17.69 2.49 3.45
N GLU A 176 -17.09 2.30 4.63
CA GLU A 176 -17.60 1.43 5.70
C GLU A 176 -18.95 1.93 6.29
N GLY A 177 -19.32 3.20 6.06
CA GLY A 177 -20.52 3.83 6.63
C GLY A 177 -21.84 3.65 5.86
N GLY A 178 -21.82 2.99 4.70
CA GLY A 178 -22.99 2.82 3.83
C GLY A 178 -23.71 1.48 3.99
N ILE A 179 -23.92 1.00 5.22
CA ILE A 179 -24.92 -0.04 5.49
C ILE A 179 -26.22 0.71 5.79
N GLY A 180 -27.11 0.75 4.80
CA GLY A 180 -28.41 1.40 4.93
C GLY A 180 -29.19 0.84 6.10
N VAL A 181 -29.33 1.63 7.16
CA VAL A 181 -30.40 1.45 8.14
C VAL A 181 -31.69 1.68 7.38
N GLY A 182 -32.48 0.61 7.21
CA GLY A 182 -33.73 0.62 6.48
C GLY A 182 -34.60 1.80 6.89
N ALA A 183 -35.03 2.58 5.90
CA ALA A 183 -36.13 3.51 6.07
C ALA A 183 -37.35 2.71 6.55
N PRO A 184 -38.05 3.15 7.62
CA PRO A 184 -39.29 2.50 8.00
C PRO A 184 -40.30 2.74 6.88
N ILE A 185 -40.75 1.64 6.27
CA ILE A 185 -41.93 1.60 5.42
C ILE A 185 -43.09 2.05 6.32
N LYS A 186 -43.55 3.29 6.14
CA LYS A 186 -44.87 3.68 6.61
C LYS A 186 -45.86 3.07 5.65
N GLU A 187 -46.41 1.93 6.05
CA GLU A 187 -47.62 1.38 5.44
C GLU A 187 -48.72 2.45 5.48
N ALA A 188 -49.29 2.71 4.31
CA ALA A 188 -50.52 3.43 4.16
C ALA A 188 -51.69 2.48 4.44
N GLY A 189 -52.53 2.85 5.39
CA GLY A 189 -53.84 2.26 5.65
C GLY A 189 -54.46 2.98 6.85
N THR A 190 -55.72 3.35 6.88
CA THR A 190 -56.84 3.33 5.93
C THR A 190 -57.77 4.47 6.39
#